data_AF-A0A6P7QR71-F1
#
_entry.id   AF-A0A6P7QR71-F1
#
_cell.length_a   1.000
_cell.length_b   1.000
_cell.length_c   1.000
_cell.angle_alpha   90.00
_cell.angle_beta   90.00
_cell.angle_gamma   90.00
#
_symmetry.space_group_name_H-M   'P 1'
#
loop_
_entity.id
_entity.type
_entity.pdbx_description
1 polymer ?
#
loop_
_entity_poly.entity_id
_entity_poly.type
_entity_poly.pdbx_seq_one_letter_code
_entity_poly.pdbx_strand_id
1 'polypeptide(L)'
;MARRRRRACIALFLVLLFAFGTLMGLRTLKAPDGLPALGPGPELAPFERRPEGNPAPARAPAAPAAPPPPPPRTAAPRASLGPAEADPAPRQSLRVYSDLHAFYYSWYGSPRREGHYIHWDHVMVPHWDPKISASYPRGRHSPPDDLGSSFYPELGPYSSRDPDVLREHMTQLKEAAIGVLVLSWYPPGMADDNGEPTDDLVPAILDTAHQYNIQVAFHIQPYKGRDDITVHDNIKYIIDTTGKL
;
A
#
# COMPACT_ATOMS: atom_id res chain seq x y z
N MET A 1 -48.44 54.90 21.38
CA MET A 1 -47.52 53.74 21.30
C MET A 1 -48.16 52.43 20.83
N ALA A 2 -49.44 52.14 21.13
CA ALA A 2 -50.10 50.87 20.75
C ALA A 2 -50.25 50.62 19.23
N ARG A 3 -50.49 51.66 18.42
CA ARG A 3 -50.73 51.53 16.97
C ARG A 3 -49.47 51.14 16.16
N ARG A 4 -48.28 51.57 16.61
CA ARG A 4 -46.98 51.17 16.00
C ARG A 4 -46.63 49.73 16.34
N ARG A 5 -46.89 49.29 17.58
CA ARG A 5 -46.71 47.88 18.01
C ARG A 5 -47.62 46.93 17.24
N ARG A 6 -48.89 47.31 17.02
CA ARG A 6 -49.84 46.50 16.23
C ARG A 6 -49.40 46.34 14.77
N ARG A 7 -48.88 47.40 14.14
CA ARG A 7 -48.35 47.35 12.77
C ARG A 7 -47.08 46.49 12.68
N ALA A 8 -46.19 46.57 13.67
CA ALA A 8 -44.99 45.74 13.73
C ALA A 8 -45.33 44.25 13.93
N CYS A 9 -46.31 43.92 14.78
CA CYS A 9 -46.76 42.54 14.97
C CYS A 9 -47.43 41.97 13.71
N ILE A 10 -48.22 42.78 12.99
CA ILE A 10 -48.83 42.37 11.71
C ILE A 10 -47.75 42.12 10.66
N ALA A 11 -46.76 43.01 10.55
CA ALA A 11 -45.64 42.83 9.61
C ALA A 11 -44.83 41.57 9.94
N LEU A 12 -44.52 41.32 11.22
CA LEU A 12 -43.80 40.12 11.64
C LEU A 12 -44.60 38.84 11.34
N PHE A 13 -45.91 38.86 11.58
CA PHE A 13 -46.78 37.74 11.27
C PHE A 13 -46.84 37.44 9.77
N LEU A 14 -46.91 38.47 8.92
CA LEU A 14 -46.89 38.31 7.47
C LEU A 14 -45.55 37.77 6.95
N VAL A 15 -44.43 38.21 7.54
CA VAL A 15 -43.09 37.68 7.21
C VAL A 15 -42.98 36.21 7.60
N LEU A 16 -43.47 35.82 8.78
CA LEU A 16 -43.48 34.44 9.23
C LEU A 16 -44.39 33.56 8.35
N LEU A 17 -45.57 34.06 7.95
CA LEU A 17 -46.47 33.37 7.02
C LEU A 17 -45.81 33.15 5.66
N PHE A 18 -45.12 34.17 5.14
CA PHE A 18 -44.40 34.06 3.87
C PHE A 18 -43.26 33.04 3.96
N ALA A 19 -42.43 33.11 5.00
CA ALA A 19 -41.32 32.16 5.20
C ALA A 19 -41.82 30.71 5.39
N PHE A 20 -42.93 30.52 6.10
CA PHE A 20 -43.50 29.19 6.29
C PHE A 20 -44.15 28.66 5.01
N GLY A 21 -44.83 29.52 4.26
CA GLY A 21 -45.43 29.19 2.97
C GLY A 21 -44.41 28.82 1.91
N THR A 22 -43.29 29.56 1.82
CA THR A 22 -42.19 29.22 0.90
C THR A 22 -41.52 27.90 1.27
N LEU A 23 -41.31 27.64 2.57
CA LEU A 23 -40.73 26.37 3.04
C LEU A 23 -41.65 25.17 2.75
N MET A 24 -42.96 25.34 2.91
CA MET A 24 -43.96 24.33 2.55
C MET A 24 -44.01 24.10 1.03
N GLY A 25 -43.97 25.17 0.23
CA GLY A 25 -43.92 25.08 -1.24
C GLY A 25 -42.67 24.36 -1.75
N LEU A 26 -41.50 24.69 -1.21
CA LEU A 26 -40.23 24.00 -1.51
C LEU A 26 -40.28 22.51 -1.16
N ARG A 27 -40.98 22.12 -0.09
CA ARG A 27 -41.18 20.71 0.27
C ARG A 27 -42.12 19.95 -0.67
N THR A 28 -42.99 20.66 -1.41
CA THR A 28 -43.90 20.04 -2.38
C THR A 28 -43.29 19.92 -3.79
N LEU A 29 -42.12 20.52 -4.04
CA LEU A 29 -41.40 20.35 -5.28
C LEU A 29 -40.71 18.98 -5.29
N LYS A 30 -41.32 18.03 -6.01
CA LYS A 30 -40.73 16.73 -6.32
C LYS A 30 -39.63 16.93 -7.38
N ALA A 31 -38.45 16.33 -7.16
CA ALA A 31 -37.36 16.33 -8.12
C ALA A 31 -37.83 15.71 -9.46
N PRO A 32 -37.39 16.22 -10.62
CA PRO A 32 -37.76 15.65 -11.91
C PRO A 32 -37.19 14.22 -12.04
N ASP A 33 -38.10 13.28 -12.34
CA ASP A 33 -37.79 11.88 -12.63
C ASP A 33 -36.92 11.81 -13.90
N GLY A 34 -35.71 11.26 -13.80
CA GLY A 34 -34.78 11.24 -14.92
C GLY A 34 -33.47 10.49 -14.71
N LEU A 35 -33.52 9.26 -14.18
CA LEU A 35 -32.45 8.26 -14.35
C LEU A 35 -33.10 6.87 -14.52
N PRO A 36 -32.65 6.03 -15.46
CA PRO A 36 -33.33 4.78 -15.79
C PRO A 36 -33.26 3.79 -14.63
N ALA A 37 -34.41 3.19 -14.31
CA ALA A 37 -34.54 2.13 -13.34
C ALA A 37 -33.68 0.92 -13.76
N LEU A 38 -32.60 0.67 -13.03
CA LEU A 38 -31.99 -0.65 -12.96
C LEU A 38 -32.94 -1.56 -12.17
N GLY A 39 -33.29 -2.69 -12.77
CA GLY A 39 -34.28 -3.65 -12.29
C GLY A 39 -33.97 -4.27 -10.92
N PRO A 40 -34.86 -5.14 -10.41
CA PRO A 40 -34.82 -5.63 -9.05
C PRO A 40 -33.55 -6.48 -8.81
N GLY A 41 -32.72 -6.03 -7.87
CA GLY A 41 -31.56 -6.78 -7.39
C GLY A 41 -31.98 -8.06 -6.65
N PRO A 42 -31.16 -9.13 -6.70
CA PRO A 42 -31.46 -10.35 -5.99
C PRO A 42 -31.36 -10.13 -4.48
N GLU A 43 -32.37 -10.61 -3.78
CA GLU A 43 -32.51 -10.66 -2.33
C GLU A 43 -31.37 -11.48 -1.73
N LEU A 44 -30.44 -10.80 -1.03
CA LEU A 44 -29.38 -11.45 -0.29
C LEU A 44 -29.97 -12.04 1.00
N ALA A 45 -30.07 -13.36 1.04
CA ALA A 45 -30.44 -14.12 2.23
C ALA A 45 -29.47 -13.82 3.40
N PRO A 46 -29.93 -13.89 4.67
CA PRO A 46 -29.09 -13.60 5.82
C PRO A 46 -27.94 -14.61 5.94
N PHE A 47 -26.72 -14.11 6.03
CA PHE A 47 -25.53 -14.90 6.32
C PHE A 47 -25.57 -15.38 7.77
N GLU A 48 -26.03 -16.62 7.99
CA GLU A 48 -25.94 -17.25 9.31
C GLU A 48 -24.48 -17.57 9.64
N ARG A 49 -24.01 -17.02 10.78
CA ARG A 49 -22.70 -17.33 11.36
C ARG A 49 -22.67 -18.80 11.81
N ARG A 50 -21.87 -19.60 11.10
CA ARG A 50 -21.51 -20.96 11.54
C ARG A 50 -20.60 -20.85 12.78
N PRO A 51 -20.89 -21.52 13.90
CA PRO A 51 -20.02 -21.48 15.06
C PRO A 51 -18.71 -22.23 14.75
N GLU A 52 -17.58 -21.57 15.04
CA GLU A 52 -16.24 -22.16 15.00
C GLU A 52 -16.18 -23.36 15.95
N GLY A 53 -16.00 -24.56 15.39
CA GLY A 53 -15.67 -25.75 16.17
C GLY A 53 -14.21 -25.68 16.59
N ASN A 54 -13.96 -25.67 17.91
CA ASN A 54 -12.63 -25.85 18.48
C ASN A 54 -11.93 -27.07 17.84
N PRO A 55 -10.72 -26.94 17.28
CA PRO A 55 -9.94 -28.11 16.92
C PRO A 55 -9.46 -28.83 18.19
N ALA A 56 -9.73 -30.13 18.27
CA ALA A 56 -9.25 -31.00 19.32
C ALA A 56 -7.70 -31.00 19.38
N PRO A 57 -7.08 -31.20 20.56
CA PRO A 57 -5.62 -31.20 20.67
C PRO A 57 -5.03 -32.40 19.92
N ALA A 58 -4.16 -32.12 18.95
CA ALA A 58 -3.38 -33.12 18.26
C ALA A 58 -2.45 -33.83 19.25
N ARG A 59 -2.61 -35.14 19.38
CA ARG A 59 -1.70 -36.03 20.11
C ARG A 59 -0.36 -36.10 19.38
N ALA A 60 0.73 -35.74 20.05
CA ALA A 60 2.09 -35.92 19.54
C ALA A 60 2.39 -37.42 19.35
N PRO A 61 3.03 -37.85 18.24
CA PRO A 61 3.52 -39.21 18.11
C PRO A 61 4.76 -39.41 19.01
N ALA A 62 4.81 -40.55 19.68
CA ALA A 62 5.93 -40.95 20.52
C ALA A 62 7.21 -41.19 19.69
N ALA A 63 8.34 -40.70 20.18
CA ALA A 63 9.66 -40.96 19.61
C ALA A 63 10.04 -42.45 19.74
N PRO A 64 10.63 -43.09 18.72
CA PRO A 64 11.16 -44.44 18.84
C PRO A 64 12.46 -44.45 19.67
N ALA A 65 12.61 -45.50 20.50
CA ALA A 65 13.76 -45.72 21.38
C ALA A 65 15.06 -46.00 20.59
N ALA A 66 16.18 -45.49 21.11
CA ALA A 66 17.51 -45.69 20.55
C ALA A 66 18.03 -47.13 20.76
N PRO A 67 18.79 -47.70 19.80
CA PRO A 67 19.41 -49.03 19.95
C PRO A 67 20.65 -49.00 20.87
N PRO A 68 21.05 -50.16 21.45
CA PRO A 68 22.16 -50.26 22.40
C PRO A 68 23.54 -50.11 21.73
N PRO A 69 24.59 -49.72 22.49
CA PRO A 69 25.91 -49.46 21.95
C PRO A 69 26.69 -50.76 21.64
N PRO A 70 27.60 -50.74 20.64
CA PRO A 70 28.46 -51.88 20.32
C PRO A 70 29.68 -52.01 21.27
N PRO A 71 30.29 -53.21 21.36
CA PRO A 71 31.40 -53.49 22.28
C PRO A 71 32.74 -52.86 21.84
N PRO A 72 33.70 -52.69 22.76
CA PRO A 72 34.92 -51.91 22.52
C PRO A 72 35.93 -52.71 21.69
N ARG A 73 36.43 -52.09 20.61
CA ARG A 73 37.57 -52.63 19.85
C ARG A 73 38.87 -52.02 20.37
N THR A 74 39.82 -52.91 20.64
CA THR A 74 41.20 -52.65 21.06
C THR A 74 41.95 -51.72 20.11
N ALA A 75 42.75 -50.83 20.69
CA ALA A 75 43.51 -49.79 20.02
C ALA A 75 44.67 -50.32 19.16
N ALA A 76 44.90 -49.64 18.02
CA ALA A 76 46.17 -49.62 17.28
C ALA A 76 46.58 -48.14 17.09
N PRO A 77 47.89 -47.82 16.95
CA PRO A 77 48.41 -46.49 17.27
C PRO A 77 48.17 -45.42 16.20
N ARG A 78 48.02 -44.19 16.70
CA ARG A 78 47.78 -42.90 16.02
C ARG A 78 48.71 -42.63 14.83
N ALA A 79 48.12 -42.13 13.75
CA ALA A 79 48.71 -41.05 12.94
C ALA A 79 47.90 -39.78 13.18
N SER A 80 48.53 -38.74 13.72
CA SER A 80 47.93 -37.43 13.94
C SER A 80 47.81 -36.68 12.61
N LEU A 81 46.62 -36.64 12.03
CA LEU A 81 46.25 -35.61 11.06
C LEU A 81 45.50 -34.52 11.83
N GLY A 82 45.99 -33.29 11.74
CA GLY A 82 45.34 -32.12 12.34
C GLY A 82 43.91 -31.93 11.81
N PRO A 83 43.10 -31.06 12.45
CA PRO A 83 41.76 -30.80 11.96
C PRO A 83 41.87 -30.16 10.57
N ALA A 84 41.38 -30.87 9.56
CA ALA A 84 41.10 -30.27 8.28
C ALA A 84 40.08 -29.16 8.52
N GLU A 85 40.49 -27.91 8.31
CA GLU A 85 39.54 -26.82 8.07
C GLU A 85 38.63 -27.28 6.94
N ALA A 86 37.38 -27.58 7.29
CA ALA A 86 36.35 -27.76 6.29
C ALA A 86 36.22 -26.42 5.58
N ASP A 87 36.54 -26.39 4.29
CA ASP A 87 36.21 -25.26 3.42
C ASP A 87 34.76 -24.85 3.72
N PRO A 88 34.47 -23.56 3.96
CA PRO A 88 33.10 -23.12 4.14
C PRO A 88 32.34 -23.54 2.88
N ALA A 89 31.27 -24.33 3.08
CA ALA A 89 30.38 -24.73 1.99
C ALA A 89 30.09 -23.50 1.12
N PRO A 90 30.17 -23.60 -0.22
CA PRO A 90 29.96 -22.45 -1.08
C PRO A 90 28.64 -21.81 -0.68
N ARG A 91 28.68 -20.54 -0.24
CA ARG A 91 27.47 -19.75 0.01
C ARG A 91 26.66 -19.88 -1.25
N GLN A 92 25.58 -20.66 -1.21
CA GLN A 92 24.67 -20.77 -2.34
C GLN A 92 24.23 -19.33 -2.61
N SER A 93 24.64 -18.78 -3.75
CA SER A 93 24.14 -17.49 -4.19
C SER A 93 22.63 -17.62 -4.22
N LEU A 94 21.93 -16.91 -3.33
CA LEU A 94 20.47 -16.89 -3.31
C LEU A 94 19.99 -16.63 -4.74
N ARG A 95 19.29 -17.61 -5.30
CA ARG A 95 18.79 -17.57 -6.67
C ARG A 95 17.46 -16.85 -6.66
N VAL A 96 17.28 -15.92 -7.59
CA VAL A 96 16.00 -15.26 -7.84
C VAL A 96 15.23 -15.97 -8.97
N TYR A 97 13.91 -15.83 -8.98
CA TYR A 97 13.03 -16.40 -10.00
C TYR A 97 12.42 -15.30 -10.87
N SER A 98 12.67 -15.34 -12.18
CA SER A 98 12.16 -14.37 -13.17
C SER A 98 10.63 -14.39 -13.31
N ASP A 99 9.99 -15.47 -12.88
CA ASP A 99 8.54 -15.64 -12.96
C ASP A 99 7.84 -15.17 -11.67
N LEU A 100 8.62 -14.72 -10.66
CA LEU A 100 8.11 -14.18 -9.41
C LEU A 100 8.30 -12.66 -9.38
N HIS A 101 7.17 -11.95 -9.38
CA HIS A 101 7.09 -10.49 -9.51
C HIS A 101 6.55 -9.86 -8.23
N ALA A 102 7.10 -8.72 -7.82
CA ALA A 102 6.61 -7.97 -6.65
C ALA A 102 6.37 -6.49 -7.00
N PHE A 103 5.18 -5.98 -6.69
CA PHE A 103 4.87 -4.57 -6.83
C PHE A 103 5.68 -3.73 -5.84
N TYR A 104 6.26 -2.64 -6.35
CA TYR A 104 7.17 -1.78 -5.61
C TYR A 104 6.82 -0.31 -5.81
N TYR A 105 6.91 0.46 -4.72
CA TYR A 105 6.54 1.87 -4.68
C TYR A 105 7.73 2.72 -4.23
N SER A 106 8.13 3.67 -5.06
CA SER A 106 9.27 4.58 -4.82
C SER A 106 8.84 5.99 -4.40
N TRP A 107 7.68 6.13 -3.77
CA TRP A 107 7.03 7.41 -3.50
C TRP A 107 7.24 7.97 -2.08
N TYR A 108 8.05 7.31 -1.24
CA TYR A 108 8.22 7.71 0.15
C TYR A 108 9.34 8.75 0.30
N GLY A 109 9.16 9.72 1.19
CA GLY A 109 10.12 10.80 1.46
C GLY A 109 10.28 11.08 2.94
N SER A 110 11.45 11.59 3.34
CA SER A 110 11.81 11.86 4.73
C SER A 110 12.41 13.25 4.91
N PRO A 111 12.26 13.90 6.08
CA PRO A 111 12.79 15.24 6.31
C PRO A 111 14.30 15.40 6.09
N ARG A 112 15.07 14.31 6.25
CA ARG A 112 16.52 14.34 6.07
C ARG A 112 16.95 14.60 4.62
N ARG A 113 16.15 14.18 3.63
CA ARG A 113 16.46 14.32 2.20
C ARG A 113 15.55 15.32 1.50
N GLU A 114 14.25 15.23 1.74
CA GLU A 114 13.24 16.04 1.06
C GLU A 114 12.83 17.29 1.85
N GLY A 115 13.18 17.38 3.14
CA GLY A 115 12.80 18.50 4.01
C GLY A 115 11.42 18.34 4.67
N HIS A 116 10.61 17.42 4.16
CA HIS A 116 9.31 16.99 4.71
C HIS A 116 9.11 15.49 4.51
N TYR A 117 8.08 14.93 5.15
CA TYR A 117 7.63 13.58 4.85
C TYR A 117 6.78 13.58 3.57
N ILE A 118 6.91 12.53 2.77
CA ILE A 118 6.07 12.29 1.59
C ILE A 118 5.50 10.88 1.73
N HIS A 119 4.19 10.72 1.46
CA HIS A 119 3.39 9.50 1.65
C HIS A 119 3.27 8.98 3.08
N TRP A 120 4.29 9.13 3.94
CA TRP A 120 4.17 8.75 5.36
C TRP A 120 3.15 9.59 6.11
N ASP A 121 3.02 10.86 5.77
CA ASP A 121 2.07 11.83 6.33
C ASP A 121 0.74 11.84 5.55
N HIS A 122 0.33 10.70 4.99
CA HIS A 122 -0.83 10.61 4.12
C HIS A 122 -2.10 11.22 4.74
N VAL A 123 -2.98 11.77 3.90
CA VAL A 123 -4.28 12.27 4.34
C VAL A 123 -5.22 11.12 4.71
N MET A 124 -5.98 11.29 5.78
CA MET A 124 -7.10 10.39 6.10
C MET A 124 -8.21 10.63 5.07
N VAL A 125 -8.36 9.68 4.14
CA VAL A 125 -9.30 9.81 3.01
C VAL A 125 -10.74 9.82 3.55
N PRO A 126 -11.52 10.88 3.27
CA PRO A 126 -12.88 10.97 3.77
C PRO A 126 -13.77 9.91 3.12
N HIS A 127 -14.70 9.37 3.90
CA HIS A 127 -15.77 8.55 3.35
C HIS A 127 -16.64 9.39 2.39
N TRP A 128 -17.12 8.77 1.30
CA TRP A 128 -17.89 9.45 0.25
C TRP A 128 -19.23 10.02 0.76
N ASP A 129 -19.89 9.34 1.71
CA ASP A 129 -21.04 9.87 2.45
C ASP A 129 -20.57 10.82 3.57
N PRO A 130 -20.92 12.12 3.51
CA PRO A 130 -20.54 13.10 4.53
C PRO A 130 -21.01 12.76 5.94
N LYS A 131 -22.12 12.05 6.11
CA LYS A 131 -22.64 11.66 7.43
C LYS A 131 -21.74 10.62 8.09
N ILE A 132 -21.28 9.66 7.31
CA ILE A 132 -20.33 8.64 7.77
C ILE A 132 -18.96 9.29 8.00
N SER A 133 -18.50 10.11 7.06
CA SER A 133 -17.22 10.84 7.13
C SER A 133 -17.09 11.68 8.40
N ALA A 134 -18.18 12.32 8.84
CA ALA A 134 -18.20 13.12 10.06
C ALA A 134 -17.90 12.33 11.35
N SER A 135 -18.03 10.99 11.30
CA SER A 135 -17.79 10.10 12.44
C SER A 135 -16.34 9.62 12.53
N TYR A 136 -15.49 9.92 11.53
CA TYR A 136 -14.11 9.47 11.47
C TYR A 136 -13.10 10.63 11.63
N PRO A 137 -11.87 10.33 12.09
CA PRO A 137 -10.77 11.30 12.10
C PRO A 137 -10.52 11.92 10.72
N ARG A 138 -10.05 13.17 10.73
CA ARG A 138 -9.70 13.94 9.53
C ARG A 138 -8.33 14.57 9.72
N GLY A 139 -7.67 14.89 8.61
CA GLY A 139 -6.35 15.51 8.61
C GLY A 139 -5.31 14.61 7.99
N ARG A 140 -4.05 14.86 8.31
CA ARG A 140 -2.88 14.09 7.87
C ARG A 140 -2.27 13.37 9.06
N HIS A 141 -1.67 12.23 8.80
CA HIS A 141 -0.82 11.55 9.78
C HIS A 141 0.40 12.42 10.14
N SER A 142 0.95 12.26 11.34
CA SER A 142 2.10 13.02 11.85
C SER A 142 3.32 12.14 12.16
N PRO A 143 4.14 11.77 11.15
CA PRO A 143 5.34 10.97 11.36
C PRO A 143 6.37 11.67 12.28
N PRO A 144 7.23 10.92 13.00
CA PRO A 144 7.54 9.51 12.76
C PRO A 144 6.65 8.52 13.52
N ASP A 145 5.91 8.94 14.55
CA ASP A 145 5.16 8.01 15.41
C ASP A 145 3.75 7.69 14.89
N ASP A 146 3.17 8.60 14.11
CA ASP A 146 1.86 8.45 13.47
C ASP A 146 2.05 8.43 11.94
N LEU A 147 2.06 7.23 11.35
CA LEU A 147 2.21 7.03 9.91
C LEU A 147 0.86 6.73 9.26
N GLY A 148 0.73 7.04 7.97
CA GLY A 148 -0.34 6.56 7.10
C GLY A 148 -0.29 5.06 6.79
N SER A 149 -0.06 4.23 7.83
CA SER A 149 0.07 2.79 7.74
C SER A 149 -0.37 2.14 9.05
N SER A 150 -1.03 0.98 8.96
CA SER A 150 -1.35 0.16 10.15
C SER A 150 -0.14 -0.62 10.67
N PHE A 151 0.96 -0.66 9.92
CA PHE A 151 2.21 -1.33 10.28
C PHE A 151 3.36 -0.32 10.29
N TYR A 152 4.37 -0.57 11.12
CA TYR A 152 5.57 0.25 11.18
C TYR A 152 6.73 -0.44 10.44
N PRO A 153 7.36 0.20 9.44
CA PRO A 153 8.50 -0.38 8.73
C PRO A 153 9.73 -0.46 9.64
N GLU A 154 10.50 -1.55 9.53
CA GLU A 154 11.76 -1.72 10.28
C GLU A 154 12.79 -0.62 9.95
N LEU A 155 12.80 -0.14 8.71
CA LEU A 155 13.63 0.97 8.25
C LEU A 155 13.12 2.36 8.70
N GLY A 156 12.04 2.41 9.48
CA GLY A 156 11.37 3.65 9.85
C GLY A 156 10.75 4.38 8.65
N PRO A 157 10.27 5.63 8.83
CA PRO A 157 9.73 6.44 7.73
C PRO A 157 10.85 6.93 6.82
N TYR A 158 11.31 6.01 5.97
CA TYR A 158 12.47 6.16 5.09
C TYR A 158 12.19 7.06 3.87
N SER A 159 13.24 7.50 3.19
CA SER A 159 13.13 8.07 1.84
C SER A 159 13.41 7.00 0.79
N SER A 160 12.56 6.89 -0.22
CA SER A 160 12.79 6.07 -1.41
C SER A 160 13.97 6.56 -2.26
N ARG A 161 14.43 7.81 -2.04
CA ARG A 161 15.63 8.38 -2.67
C ARG A 161 16.92 8.05 -1.92
N ASP A 162 16.83 7.31 -0.81
CA ASP A 162 18.00 6.89 -0.04
C ASP A 162 18.64 5.63 -0.66
N PRO A 163 19.91 5.69 -1.12
CA PRO A 163 20.58 4.54 -1.71
C PRO A 163 20.81 3.39 -0.73
N ASP A 164 20.90 3.66 0.58
CA ASP A 164 20.99 2.61 1.60
C ASP A 164 19.68 1.83 1.68
N VAL A 165 18.54 2.54 1.65
CA VAL A 165 17.19 1.95 1.62
C VAL A 165 16.97 1.14 0.34
N LEU A 166 17.38 1.66 -0.81
CA LEU A 166 17.27 0.92 -2.09
C LEU A 166 18.06 -0.39 -2.04
N ARG A 167 19.31 -0.37 -1.54
CA ARG A 167 20.14 -1.58 -1.42
C ARG A 167 19.53 -2.60 -0.46
N GLU A 168 18.97 -2.12 0.64
CA GLU A 168 18.29 -2.97 1.62
C GLU A 168 17.03 -3.61 1.02
N HIS A 169 16.20 -2.87 0.28
CA HIS A 169 15.05 -3.44 -0.43
C HIS A 169 15.47 -4.52 -1.46
N MET A 170 16.54 -4.31 -2.22
CA MET A 170 17.03 -5.34 -3.16
C MET A 170 17.55 -6.58 -2.43
N THR A 171 18.15 -6.40 -1.24
CA THR A 171 18.55 -7.52 -0.38
C THR A 171 17.33 -8.33 0.05
N GLN A 172 16.28 -7.68 0.54
CA GLN A 172 15.03 -8.32 0.96
C GLN A 172 14.34 -9.07 -0.19
N LEU A 173 14.28 -8.46 -1.39
CA LEU A 173 13.74 -9.13 -2.58
C LEU A 173 14.53 -10.38 -2.96
N LYS A 174 15.87 -10.31 -2.88
CA LYS A 174 16.75 -11.45 -3.16
C LYS A 174 16.61 -12.57 -2.13
N GLU A 175 16.48 -12.23 -0.86
CA GLU A 175 16.20 -13.19 0.22
C GLU A 175 14.83 -13.86 0.06
N ALA A 176 13.86 -13.14 -0.48
CA ALA A 176 12.54 -13.66 -0.86
C ALA A 176 12.54 -14.40 -2.22
N ALA A 177 13.70 -14.53 -2.88
CA ALA A 177 13.87 -15.14 -4.21
C ALA A 177 13.05 -14.49 -5.35
N ILE A 178 12.68 -13.22 -5.19
CA ILE A 178 11.94 -12.44 -6.20
C ILE A 178 12.91 -11.96 -7.28
N GLY A 179 12.61 -12.25 -8.54
CA GLY A 179 13.46 -11.88 -9.68
C GLY A 179 13.01 -10.64 -10.45
N VAL A 180 11.77 -10.17 -10.23
CA VAL A 180 11.26 -8.98 -10.93
C VAL A 180 10.61 -8.01 -9.96
N LEU A 181 11.14 -6.79 -9.92
CA LEU A 181 10.55 -5.63 -9.26
C LEU A 181 9.61 -4.93 -10.25
N VAL A 182 8.33 -4.82 -9.90
CA VAL A 182 7.32 -4.14 -10.73
C VAL A 182 7.08 -2.74 -10.17
N LEU A 183 7.77 -1.76 -10.77
CA LEU A 183 7.82 -0.38 -10.29
C LEU A 183 6.53 0.37 -10.63
N SER A 184 5.83 0.87 -9.61
CA SER A 184 4.77 1.87 -9.76
C SER A 184 5.32 3.11 -10.44
N TRP A 185 4.80 3.46 -11.61
CA TRP A 185 5.37 4.50 -12.46
C TRP A 185 4.32 5.52 -12.92
N TYR A 186 4.70 6.80 -12.83
CA TYR A 186 4.01 7.95 -13.40
C TYR A 186 4.92 8.63 -14.42
N PRO A 187 4.37 9.28 -15.47
CA PRO A 187 5.16 10.05 -16.42
C PRO A 187 6.01 11.15 -15.76
N PRO A 188 7.11 11.59 -16.41
CA PRO A 188 7.96 12.64 -15.88
C PRO A 188 7.17 13.89 -15.49
N GLY A 189 7.42 14.40 -14.28
CA GLY A 189 6.71 15.56 -13.74
C GLY A 189 5.28 15.29 -13.25
N MET A 190 4.81 14.04 -13.29
CA MET A 190 3.52 13.61 -12.73
C MET A 190 3.72 12.74 -11.49
N ALA A 191 2.69 12.72 -10.65
CA ALA A 191 2.63 11.94 -9.41
C ALA A 191 1.18 11.58 -9.10
N ASP A 192 0.97 10.77 -8.06
CA ASP A 192 -0.34 10.64 -7.42
C ASP A 192 -0.70 11.90 -6.62
N ASP A 193 -1.95 12.00 -6.16
CA ASP A 193 -2.48 13.19 -5.47
C ASP A 193 -1.80 13.46 -4.10
N ASN A 194 -1.05 12.50 -3.55
CA ASN A 194 -0.42 12.59 -2.23
C ASN A 194 1.11 12.48 -2.27
N GLY A 195 1.68 12.38 -3.48
CA GLY A 195 3.11 12.19 -3.69
C GLY A 195 3.76 13.31 -4.49
N GLU A 196 5.00 13.04 -4.89
CA GLU A 196 5.80 13.89 -5.77
C GLU A 196 6.31 13.05 -6.95
N PRO A 197 6.79 13.68 -8.05
CA PRO A 197 7.32 12.94 -9.19
C PRO A 197 8.48 12.02 -8.79
N THR A 198 8.50 10.82 -9.38
CA THR A 198 9.45 9.74 -9.03
C THR A 198 10.23 9.17 -10.22
N ASP A 199 9.95 9.64 -11.44
CA ASP A 199 10.61 9.15 -12.65
C ASP A 199 12.14 9.39 -12.63
N ASP A 200 12.60 10.46 -11.98
CA ASP A 200 14.02 10.75 -11.75
C ASP A 200 14.75 9.67 -10.95
N LEU A 201 14.04 8.81 -10.21
CA LEU A 201 14.60 7.70 -9.44
C LEU A 201 14.78 6.41 -10.26
N VAL A 202 14.14 6.31 -11.43
CA VAL A 202 14.16 5.10 -12.26
C VAL A 202 15.59 4.63 -12.57
N PRO A 203 16.55 5.49 -12.97
CA PRO A 203 17.92 5.06 -13.24
C PRO A 203 18.59 4.43 -12.01
N ALA A 204 18.47 5.05 -10.83
CA ALA A 204 19.07 4.53 -9.60
C ALA A 204 18.45 3.19 -9.17
N ILE A 205 17.15 2.99 -9.40
CA ILE A 205 16.45 1.73 -9.13
C ILE A 205 16.95 0.64 -10.07
N LEU A 206 17.07 0.93 -11.38
CA LEU A 206 17.60 0.00 -12.38
C LEU A 206 19.03 -0.44 -12.05
N ASP A 207 19.91 0.53 -11.79
CA ASP A 207 21.32 0.28 -11.45
C ASP A 207 21.45 -0.59 -10.19
N THR A 208 20.66 -0.29 -9.16
CA THR A 208 20.68 -1.06 -7.91
C THR A 208 20.09 -2.45 -8.11
N ALA A 209 18.96 -2.60 -8.83
CA ALA A 209 18.37 -3.90 -9.11
C ALA A 209 19.32 -4.81 -9.91
N HIS A 210 20.03 -4.24 -10.89
CA HIS A 210 21.02 -4.95 -11.71
C HIS A 210 22.13 -5.57 -10.84
N GLN A 211 22.64 -4.86 -9.84
CA GLN A 211 23.66 -5.37 -8.91
C GLN A 211 23.20 -6.62 -8.13
N TYR A 212 21.89 -6.83 -8.01
CA TYR A 212 21.27 -7.95 -7.29
C TYR A 212 20.72 -9.03 -8.21
N ASN A 213 20.92 -8.90 -9.53
CA ASN A 213 20.31 -9.74 -10.58
C ASN A 213 18.77 -9.70 -10.59
N ILE A 214 18.18 -8.57 -10.20
CA ILE A 214 16.73 -8.34 -10.22
C ILE A 214 16.40 -7.52 -11.47
N GLN A 215 15.39 -7.97 -12.22
CA GLN A 215 14.85 -7.24 -13.36
C GLN A 215 13.81 -6.22 -12.91
N VAL A 216 13.58 -5.17 -13.69
CA VAL A 216 12.56 -4.16 -13.41
C VAL A 216 11.53 -4.15 -14.54
N ALA A 217 10.26 -4.23 -14.16
CA ALA A 217 9.11 -3.98 -15.02
C ALA A 217 8.36 -2.73 -14.54
N PHE A 218 7.53 -2.13 -15.41
CA PHE A 218 6.81 -0.90 -15.11
C PHE A 218 5.31 -1.15 -14.95
N HIS A 219 4.75 -0.73 -13.82
CA HIS A 219 3.32 -0.64 -13.56
C HIS A 219 2.86 0.79 -13.80
N ILE A 220 2.36 1.05 -15.02
CA ILE A 220 1.90 2.37 -15.45
C ILE A 220 0.61 2.74 -14.71
N GLN A 221 0.70 3.72 -13.82
CA GLN A 221 -0.41 4.14 -12.98
C GLN A 221 -1.51 4.89 -13.76
N PRO A 222 -2.70 5.07 -13.18
CA PRO A 222 -3.66 6.04 -13.68
C PRO A 222 -3.09 7.46 -13.51
N TYR A 223 -2.94 8.19 -14.60
CA TYR A 223 -2.51 9.59 -14.61
C TYR A 223 -3.50 10.46 -15.39
N LYS A 224 -3.48 11.77 -15.11
CA LYS A 224 -4.37 12.73 -15.78
C LYS A 224 -4.09 12.75 -17.28
N GLY A 225 -5.14 12.55 -18.08
CA GLY A 225 -5.02 12.51 -19.54
C GLY A 225 -4.51 11.19 -20.11
N ARG A 226 -4.51 10.10 -19.32
CA ARG A 226 -4.17 8.77 -19.82
C ARG A 226 -5.17 8.29 -20.87
N ASP A 227 -4.68 8.05 -22.07
CA ASP A 227 -5.36 7.51 -23.26
C ASP A 227 -4.39 6.64 -24.07
N ASP A 228 -4.83 6.10 -25.21
CA ASP A 228 -4.02 5.24 -26.07
C ASP A 228 -2.78 5.94 -26.63
N ILE A 229 -2.89 7.23 -26.98
CA ILE A 229 -1.79 8.03 -27.54
C ILE A 229 -0.72 8.30 -26.46
N THR A 230 -1.12 8.80 -25.30
CA THR A 230 -0.20 9.10 -24.21
C THR A 230 0.44 7.84 -23.63
N VAL A 231 -0.29 6.72 -23.57
CA VAL A 231 0.28 5.43 -23.16
C VAL A 231 1.32 4.95 -24.16
N HIS A 232 1.05 5.05 -25.47
CA HIS A 232 2.04 4.76 -26.51
C HIS A 232 3.32 5.59 -26.33
N ASP A 233 3.18 6.91 -26.16
CA ASP A 233 4.31 7.81 -26.00
C ASP A 233 5.11 7.53 -24.72
N ASN A 234 4.42 7.18 -23.64
CA ASN A 234 5.06 6.79 -22.38
C ASN A 234 5.78 5.44 -22.47
N ILE A 235 5.22 4.44 -23.16
CA ILE A 235 5.90 3.17 -23.43
C ILE A 235 7.17 3.43 -24.25
N LYS A 236 7.07 4.28 -25.28
CA LYS A 236 8.22 4.68 -26.08
C LYS A 236 9.28 5.39 -25.22
N TYR A 237 8.86 6.32 -24.37
CA TYR A 237 9.75 7.01 -23.44
C TYR A 237 10.51 6.03 -22.55
N ILE A 238 9.80 5.10 -21.89
CA ILE A 238 10.41 4.08 -21.02
C ILE A 238 11.43 3.25 -21.81
N ILE A 239 11.06 2.72 -22.98
CA ILE A 239 11.97 1.91 -23.80
C ILE A 239 13.22 2.70 -24.22
N ASP A 240 13.06 3.96 -24.64
CA ASP A 240 14.16 4.79 -25.11
C ASP A 240 15.14 5.16 -23.98
N THR A 241 14.63 5.40 -22.77
CA THR A 241 15.43 5.87 -21.62
C THR A 241 16.00 4.72 -20.78
N THR A 242 15.30 3.59 -20.70
CA THR A 242 15.69 2.46 -19.83
C THR A 242 16.13 1.23 -20.59
N GLY A 243 15.74 1.05 -21.86
CA GLY A 243 15.99 -0.18 -22.62
C GLY A 243 17.43 -0.37 -23.12
N LYS A 244 18.36 0.50 -22.73
CA LYS A 244 19.79 0.45 -23.10
C LYS A 244 20.72 0.17 -21.91
N LEU A 245 20.16 0.06 -20.70
CA LEU A 245 20.84 -0.32 -19.46
C LEU A 245 20.71 -1.84 -19.26
#